data_AF-A0A2D7MPZ7-F1
#
_entry.id   AF-A0A2D7MPZ7-F1
#
_cell.length_a   1.000
_cell.length_b   1.000
_cell.length_c   1.000
_cell.angle_alpha   90.00
_cell.angle_beta   90.00
_cell.angle_gamma   90.00
#
_symmetry.space_group_name_H-M   'P 1'
#
loop_
_entity.id
_entity.type
_entity.pdbx_description
1 polymer ?
#
loop_
_entity_poly.entity_id
_entity_poly.type
_entity_poly.pdbx_seq_one_letter_code
_entity_poly.pdbx_strand_id
1 'polypeptide(L)'
;MIENLFFRISRGLNYILNAKGKHGIHSPVLFNFLNLHLKNTLKNLDRNQRILNALITCFKIQSVYMEKEILLPDSIPVQLDHKNTADLVIVHSESFLDKELMQTQKTQIIAILGLNKNSSNLKSFIHLRKSKKVTFSLDMWTIGILICNYPSLKQDFILRNFF
;
A
#
# COMPACT_ATOMS: atom_id res chain seq x y z
N MET A 1 7.01 7.95 -24.31
CA MET A 1 7.61 6.64 -24.00
C MET A 1 8.97 6.76 -23.29
N ILE A 2 9.86 7.64 -23.77
CA ILE A 2 11.19 7.91 -23.17
C ILE A 2 11.08 8.53 -21.76
N GLU A 3 10.17 9.48 -21.55
CA GLU A 3 9.96 10.12 -20.24
C GLU A 3 9.57 9.12 -19.14
N ASN A 4 8.70 8.15 -19.47
CA ASN A 4 8.34 7.07 -18.55
C ASN A 4 9.52 6.14 -18.25
N LEU A 5 10.43 5.93 -19.19
CA LEU A 5 11.62 5.11 -18.97
C LEU A 5 12.62 5.83 -18.05
N PHE A 6 12.90 7.11 -18.32
CA PHE A 6 13.78 7.93 -17.48
C PHE A 6 13.23 8.10 -16.06
N PHE A 7 11.92 8.32 -15.93
CA PHE A 7 11.24 8.31 -14.64
C PHE A 7 11.46 6.98 -13.90
N ARG A 8 11.23 5.84 -14.55
CA ARG A 8 11.42 4.52 -13.93
C ARG A 8 12.87 4.26 -13.52
N ILE A 9 13.84 4.68 -14.32
CA ILE A 9 15.27 4.54 -14.01
C ILE A 9 15.65 5.40 -12.81
N SER A 10 15.32 6.70 -12.83
CA SER A 10 15.63 7.62 -11.73
C SER A 10 14.96 7.19 -10.42
N ARG A 11 13.72 6.71 -10.48
CA ARG A 11 13.05 6.09 -9.34
C ARG A 11 13.74 4.83 -8.88
N GLY A 12 14.23 4.00 -9.80
CA GLY A 12 14.96 2.76 -9.49
C GLY A 12 16.19 3.06 -8.67
N LEU A 13 16.99 4.02 -9.12
CA LEU A 13 18.18 4.48 -8.40
C LEU A 13 17.81 5.03 -7.02
N ASN A 14 16.82 5.93 -6.95
CA ASN A 14 16.38 6.52 -5.70
C ASN A 14 15.86 5.46 -4.71
N TYR A 15 15.14 4.45 -5.20
CA TYR A 15 14.64 3.36 -4.37
C TYR A 15 15.80 2.48 -3.87
N ILE A 16 16.76 2.12 -4.73
CA ILE A 16 17.93 1.33 -4.31
C ILE A 16 18.72 2.05 -3.20
N LEU A 17 18.89 3.36 -3.31
CA LEU A 17 19.65 4.16 -2.34
C LEU A 17 18.92 4.34 -1.00
N ASN A 18 17.60 4.54 -1.04
CA ASN A 18 16.83 4.93 0.16
C ASN A 18 16.03 3.79 0.80
N ALA A 19 15.88 2.66 0.12
CA ALA A 19 15.08 1.56 0.63
C ALA A 19 15.74 0.92 1.86
N LYS A 20 15.03 0.97 2.99
CA LYS A 20 15.46 0.40 4.26
C LYS A 20 15.09 -1.08 4.34
N GLY A 21 15.96 -1.84 5.00
CA GLY A 21 15.69 -3.22 5.40
C GLY A 21 14.79 -3.30 6.64
N LYS A 22 14.50 -4.53 7.08
CA LYS A 22 13.59 -4.84 8.19
C LYS A 22 14.02 -4.22 9.53
N HIS A 23 15.31 -3.96 9.70
CA HIS A 23 15.91 -3.51 10.96
C HIS A 23 15.51 -2.09 11.37
N GLY A 24 14.87 -1.31 10.48
CA GLY A 24 14.35 0.02 10.83
C GLY A 24 12.87 0.04 11.24
N ILE A 25 12.17 -1.11 11.23
CA ILE A 25 10.74 -1.20 11.53
C ILE A 25 10.57 -1.48 13.03
N HIS A 26 10.18 -0.47 13.80
CA HIS A 26 9.92 -0.61 15.23
C HIS A 26 8.44 -0.80 15.59
N SER A 27 7.54 -0.62 14.60
CA SER A 27 6.11 -0.85 14.79
C SER A 27 5.81 -2.36 14.80
N PRO A 28 5.26 -2.93 15.89
CA PRO A 28 4.96 -4.36 15.97
C PRO A 28 4.01 -4.84 14.87
N VAL A 29 3.02 -4.02 14.51
CA VAL A 29 2.06 -4.36 13.45
C VAL A 29 2.73 -4.42 12.07
N LEU A 30 3.64 -3.47 11.77
CA LEU A 30 4.39 -3.50 10.51
C LEU A 30 5.40 -4.63 10.49
N PHE A 31 6.00 -4.95 11.64
CA PHE A 31 6.90 -6.10 11.77
C PHE A 31 6.16 -7.41 11.48
N ASN A 32 4.98 -7.62 12.08
CA ASN A 32 4.14 -8.79 11.85
C ASN A 32 3.67 -8.88 10.40
N PHE A 33 3.20 -7.77 9.83
CA PHE A 33 2.83 -7.68 8.42
C PHE A 33 3.98 -8.17 7.51
N LEU A 34 5.18 -7.62 7.70
CA LEU A 34 6.32 -7.91 6.82
C LEU A 34 6.94 -9.30 7.06
N ASN A 35 6.97 -9.79 8.29
CA ASN A 35 7.70 -11.02 8.64
C ASN A 35 6.83 -12.25 8.85
N LEU A 36 5.60 -12.10 9.31
CA LEU A 36 4.71 -13.22 9.59
C LEU A 36 3.72 -13.43 8.44
N HIS A 37 3.13 -12.36 7.91
CA HIS A 37 2.12 -12.49 6.87
C HIS A 37 2.72 -12.47 5.47
N LEU A 38 3.53 -11.46 5.14
CA LEU A 38 4.07 -11.32 3.78
C LEU A 38 5.05 -12.43 3.41
N LYS A 39 5.95 -12.84 4.32
CA LYS A 39 6.90 -13.93 4.05
C LYS A 39 6.20 -15.28 3.83
N ASN A 40 5.09 -15.52 4.53
CA ASN A 40 4.37 -16.80 4.50
C ASN A 40 3.32 -16.87 3.39
N THR A 41 3.16 -15.82 2.58
CA THR A 41 2.28 -15.87 1.40
C THR A 41 2.80 -16.85 0.36
N LEU A 42 1.87 -17.53 -0.31
CA LEU A 42 2.16 -18.51 -1.36
C LEU A 42 3.03 -17.88 -2.45
N LYS A 43 4.13 -18.55 -2.81
CA LYS A 43 5.12 -18.03 -3.77
C LYS A 43 4.65 -18.03 -5.22
N ASN A 44 3.58 -18.77 -5.54
CA ASN A 44 2.99 -18.86 -6.88
C ASN A 44 2.07 -17.67 -7.22
N LEU A 45 1.70 -16.84 -6.24
CA LEU A 45 0.94 -15.61 -6.45
C LEU A 45 1.84 -14.47 -6.92
N ASP A 46 1.28 -13.52 -7.67
CA ASP A 46 2.04 -12.33 -8.06
C ASP A 46 2.37 -11.45 -6.83
N ARG A 47 3.38 -10.60 -6.96
CA ARG A 47 3.88 -9.77 -5.85
C ARG A 47 2.79 -8.93 -5.19
N ASN A 48 1.95 -8.26 -5.98
CA ASN A 48 0.92 -7.37 -5.43
C ASN A 48 -0.18 -8.19 -4.75
N GLN A 49 -0.59 -9.33 -5.33
CA GLN A 49 -1.51 -10.27 -4.69
C GLN A 49 -0.99 -10.74 -3.33
N ARG A 50 0.29 -11.12 -3.24
CA ARG A 50 0.93 -11.52 -1.97
C ARG A 50 0.87 -10.41 -0.93
N ILE A 51 1.14 -9.17 -1.33
CA ILE A 51 1.08 -8.00 -0.44
C ILE A 51 -0.35 -7.74 0.02
N LEU A 52 -1.33 -7.77 -0.88
CA LEU A 52 -2.74 -7.57 -0.56
C LEU A 52 -3.26 -8.68 0.37
N ASN A 53 -2.95 -9.94 0.11
CA ASN A 53 -3.32 -11.05 1.00
C ASN A 53 -2.71 -10.90 2.40
N ALA A 54 -1.45 -10.48 2.48
CA ALA A 54 -0.78 -10.23 3.74
C ALA A 54 -1.41 -9.05 4.50
N LEU A 55 -1.83 -7.99 3.81
CA LEU A 55 -2.58 -6.89 4.41
C LEU A 55 -3.91 -7.38 4.96
N ILE A 56 -4.69 -8.10 4.15
CA ILE A 56 -6.01 -8.58 4.55
C ILE A 56 -5.91 -9.46 5.80
N THR A 57 -4.96 -10.40 5.80
CA THR A 57 -4.76 -11.32 6.93
C THR A 57 -4.24 -10.60 8.17
N CYS A 58 -3.22 -9.75 8.03
CA CYS A 58 -2.57 -9.08 9.16
C CYS A 58 -3.50 -8.09 9.86
N PHE A 59 -4.28 -7.35 9.08
CA PHE A 59 -5.16 -6.30 9.59
C PHE A 59 -6.61 -6.76 9.77
N LYS A 60 -6.90 -8.05 9.53
CA LYS A 60 -8.24 -8.65 9.66
C LYS A 60 -9.29 -7.85 8.88
N ILE A 61 -8.95 -7.48 7.64
CA ILE A 61 -9.80 -6.68 6.75
C ILE A 61 -11.10 -7.45 6.47
N GLN A 62 -12.25 -6.78 6.65
CA GLN A 62 -13.57 -7.37 6.43
C GLN A 62 -14.25 -6.81 5.17
N SER A 63 -13.94 -5.56 4.83
CA SER A 63 -14.54 -4.84 3.70
C SER A 63 -13.47 -4.26 2.76
N VAL A 64 -13.69 -4.42 1.46
CA VAL A 64 -12.79 -3.91 0.41
C VAL A 64 -13.56 -3.09 -0.61
N TYR A 65 -12.97 -1.97 -1.02
CA TYR A 65 -13.33 -1.25 -2.22
C TYR A 65 -12.24 -1.44 -3.28
N MET A 66 -12.64 -1.68 -4.53
CA MET A 66 -11.70 -1.76 -5.67
C MET A 66 -12.15 -0.84 -6.80
N GLU A 67 -11.25 0.02 -7.28
CA GLU A 67 -11.51 0.92 -8.42
C GLU A 67 -11.73 0.18 -9.75
N LYS A 68 -11.18 -1.03 -9.88
CA LYS A 68 -11.36 -1.95 -11.02
C LYS A 68 -11.43 -3.38 -10.51
N GLU A 69 -12.00 -4.30 -11.30
CA GLU A 69 -11.94 -5.74 -11.05
C GLU A 69 -10.49 -6.22 -11.03
N ILE A 70 -9.86 -6.11 -9.87
CA ILE A 70 -8.60 -6.77 -9.57
C ILE A 70 -9.01 -8.15 -9.07
N LEU A 71 -8.44 -9.19 -9.68
CA LEU A 71 -8.59 -10.56 -9.19
C LEU A 71 -7.94 -10.66 -7.81
N LEU A 72 -8.74 -10.43 -6.77
CA LEU A 72 -8.42 -10.91 -5.44
C LEU A 72 -8.48 -12.44 -5.47
N PRO A 73 -7.54 -13.14 -4.82
CA PRO A 73 -7.65 -14.58 -4.69
C PRO A 73 -8.96 -14.94 -3.98
N ASP A 74 -9.76 -15.83 -4.58
CA ASP A 74 -11.08 -16.29 -4.10
C ASP A 74 -11.10 -16.81 -2.66
N SER A 75 -9.92 -17.08 -2.09
CA SER A 75 -9.72 -17.66 -0.77
C SER A 75 -9.98 -16.73 0.43
N ILE A 76 -10.32 -15.46 0.21
CA ILE A 76 -10.49 -14.50 1.31
C ILE A 76 -11.95 -14.01 1.38
N PRO A 77 -12.66 -14.24 2.50
CA PRO A 77 -14.05 -13.80 2.67
C PRO A 77 -14.08 -12.28 2.92
N VAL A 78 -13.99 -11.49 1.85
CA VAL A 78 -14.07 -10.03 1.92
C VAL A 78 -15.33 -9.56 1.23
N GLN A 79 -16.08 -8.66 1.89
CA GLN A 79 -17.25 -8.03 1.29
C GLN A 79 -16.84 -6.80 0.48
N LEU A 80 -17.45 -6.62 -0.69
CA LEU A 80 -17.32 -5.39 -1.45
C LEU A 80 -18.12 -4.28 -0.76
N ASP A 81 -17.49 -3.13 -0.54
CA ASP A 81 -18.10 -1.98 0.15
C ASP A 81 -17.75 -0.67 -0.55
N HIS A 82 -18.39 0.42 -0.16
CA HIS A 82 -18.11 1.76 -0.66
C HIS A 82 -16.74 2.25 -0.20
N LYS A 83 -16.08 3.06 -1.05
CA LYS A 83 -14.73 3.61 -0.80
C LYS A 83 -14.50 4.26 0.57
N ASN A 84 -15.53 4.91 1.13
CA ASN A 84 -15.42 5.64 2.41
C ASN A 84 -15.65 4.73 3.63
N THR A 85 -16.27 3.57 3.42
CA THR A 85 -16.65 2.62 4.46
C THR A 85 -15.83 1.34 4.39
N ALA A 86 -15.09 1.07 3.31
CA ALA A 86 -14.19 -0.07 3.24
C ALA A 86 -13.00 0.06 4.20
N ASP A 87 -12.55 -1.07 4.77
CA ASP A 87 -11.33 -1.16 5.56
C ASP A 87 -10.08 -1.08 4.67
N LEU A 88 -10.14 -1.67 3.48
CA LEU A 88 -9.08 -1.63 2.48
C LEU A 88 -9.60 -1.08 1.15
N VAL A 89 -8.95 -0.03 0.65
CA VAL A 89 -9.27 0.63 -0.62
C VAL A 89 -8.13 0.37 -1.60
N ILE A 90 -8.43 -0.32 -2.70
CA ILE A 90 -7.44 -0.68 -3.72
C ILE A 90 -7.69 0.16 -4.98
N VAL A 91 -6.67 0.92 -5.38
CA VAL A 91 -6.75 1.87 -6.49
C VAL A 91 -5.58 1.70 -7.46
N HIS A 92 -5.84 1.93 -8.74
CA HIS A 92 -4.86 1.92 -9.82
C HIS A 92 -4.54 3.33 -10.34
N SER A 93 -5.42 4.31 -10.12
CA SER A 93 -5.27 5.66 -10.65
C SER A 93 -5.79 6.74 -9.70
N GLU A 94 -5.40 7.98 -9.99
CA GLU A 94 -5.65 9.17 -9.18
C GLU A 94 -7.12 9.55 -9.02
N SER A 95 -8.03 8.95 -9.80
CA SER A 95 -9.44 9.38 -9.83
C SER A 95 -10.16 9.26 -8.48
N PHE A 96 -9.56 8.56 -7.51
CA PHE A 96 -10.13 8.31 -6.19
C PHE A 96 -9.48 9.06 -5.01
N LEU A 97 -8.37 9.76 -5.22
CA LEU A 97 -7.48 10.17 -4.13
C LEU A 97 -7.70 11.59 -3.58
N ASP A 98 -8.79 12.26 -3.99
CA ASP A 98 -9.21 13.56 -3.45
C ASP A 98 -9.91 13.44 -2.08
N LYS A 99 -10.30 14.60 -1.52
CA LYS A 99 -10.78 14.92 -0.15
C LYS A 99 -11.72 13.92 0.55
N GLU A 100 -12.27 12.93 -0.13
CA GLU A 100 -13.27 11.97 0.35
C GLU A 100 -12.68 10.78 1.14
N LEU A 101 -11.54 10.20 0.74
CA LEU A 101 -10.89 9.10 1.48
C LEU A 101 -10.46 9.52 2.89
N MET A 102 -10.30 10.82 3.10
CA MET A 102 -9.82 11.41 4.34
C MET A 102 -10.95 11.89 5.25
N GLN A 103 -12.21 11.47 5.06
CA GLN A 103 -13.30 11.85 5.98
C GLN A 103 -13.54 10.84 7.10
N THR A 104 -13.13 9.59 6.89
CA THR A 104 -13.33 8.54 7.89
C THR A 104 -12.55 8.76 9.18
N GLN A 105 -13.17 8.38 10.30
CA GLN A 105 -12.58 8.36 11.65
C GLN A 105 -11.99 6.98 11.99
N LYS A 106 -12.39 5.92 11.27
CA LYS A 106 -11.86 4.57 11.50
C LYS A 106 -10.50 4.37 10.83
N THR A 107 -9.78 3.34 11.26
CA THR A 107 -8.58 2.88 10.56
C THR A 107 -8.96 2.42 9.16
N GLN A 108 -8.24 2.94 8.16
CA GLN A 108 -8.42 2.57 6.76
C GLN A 108 -7.06 2.36 6.11
N ILE A 109 -6.96 1.35 5.26
CA ILE A 109 -5.77 1.04 4.48
C ILE A 109 -6.03 1.38 3.02
N ILE A 110 -5.13 2.12 2.40
CA ILE A 110 -5.20 2.48 0.99
C ILE A 110 -4.01 1.85 0.28
N ALA A 111 -4.30 1.03 -0.72
CA ALA A 111 -3.33 0.33 -1.56
C ALA A 111 -3.34 0.94 -2.98
N ILE A 112 -2.28 1.67 -3.31
CA ILE A 112 -2.07 2.30 -4.63
C ILE A 112 -1.20 1.39 -5.48
N LEU A 113 -1.80 0.69 -6.43
CA LEU A 113 -1.12 -0.21 -7.34
C LEU A 113 -0.36 0.56 -8.43
N GLY A 114 0.72 -0.02 -8.93
CA GLY A 114 1.54 0.60 -9.98
C GLY A 114 2.27 1.86 -9.52
N LEU A 115 2.61 1.97 -8.23
CA LEU A 115 3.16 3.19 -7.62
C LEU A 115 4.29 3.85 -8.44
N ASN A 116 5.34 3.10 -8.76
CA ASN A 116 6.46 3.59 -9.56
C ASN A 116 6.34 3.25 -11.07
N LYS A 117 5.18 2.78 -11.54
CA LYS A 117 4.89 2.59 -12.98
C LYS A 117 4.37 3.87 -13.63
N ASN A 118 3.69 4.72 -12.86
CA ASN A 118 3.12 5.98 -13.30
C ASN A 118 3.59 7.11 -12.36
N SER A 119 4.07 8.22 -12.92
CA SER A 119 4.50 9.38 -12.14
C SER A 119 3.38 10.04 -11.35
N SER A 120 2.13 9.92 -11.82
CA SER A 120 0.98 10.50 -11.16
C SER A 120 0.61 9.73 -9.89
N ASN A 121 0.53 8.39 -9.93
CA ASN A 121 0.39 7.54 -8.74
C ASN A 121 1.43 7.83 -7.65
N LEU A 122 2.70 8.03 -8.03
CA LEU A 122 3.75 8.42 -7.10
C LEU A 122 3.52 9.81 -6.50
N LYS A 123 3.19 10.82 -7.32
CA LYS A 123 2.89 12.18 -6.86
C LYS A 123 1.74 12.17 -5.85
N SER A 124 0.68 11.43 -6.17
CA SER A 124 -0.48 11.24 -5.30
C SER A 124 -0.11 10.56 -3.98
N PHE A 125 0.66 9.48 -4.01
CA PHE A 125 1.18 8.85 -2.79
C PHE A 125 2.01 9.82 -1.93
N ILE A 126 2.92 10.60 -2.55
CA ILE A 126 3.74 11.60 -1.87
C ILE A 126 2.89 12.73 -1.29
N HIS A 127 1.82 13.13 -1.96
CA HIS A 127 0.89 14.13 -1.48
C HIS A 127 0.11 13.60 -0.27
N LEU A 128 -0.55 12.44 -0.42
CA LEU A 128 -1.40 11.84 0.60
C LEU A 128 -0.62 11.48 1.87
N ARG A 129 0.59 10.93 1.75
CA ARG A 129 1.39 10.58 2.93
C ARG A 129 1.68 11.78 3.83
N LYS A 130 1.61 13.02 3.33
CA LYS A 130 1.80 14.23 4.14
C LYS A 130 0.59 14.53 5.04
N SER A 131 -0.58 13.96 4.75
CA SER A 131 -1.79 14.10 5.57
C SER A 131 -1.53 13.74 7.03
N LYS A 132 -2.19 14.47 7.94
CA LYS A 132 -2.16 14.17 9.40
C LYS A 132 -2.88 12.85 9.72
N LYS A 133 -3.78 12.40 8.85
CA LYS A 133 -4.50 11.13 9.03
C LYS A 133 -3.65 9.91 8.73
N VAL A 134 -2.59 10.05 7.93
CA VAL A 134 -1.71 8.93 7.59
C VAL A 134 -0.74 8.67 8.74
N THR A 135 -0.87 7.51 9.36
CA THR A 135 0.03 7.01 10.40
C THR A 135 1.20 6.25 9.78
N PHE A 136 0.96 5.38 8.81
CA PHE A 136 2.05 4.66 8.14
C PHE A 136 2.00 4.90 6.64
N SER A 137 3.15 5.15 6.02
CA SER A 137 3.30 5.06 4.57
C SER A 137 4.40 4.07 4.19
N LEU A 138 4.11 3.18 3.25
CA LEU A 138 5.04 2.16 2.76
C LEU A 138 5.16 2.28 1.23
N ASP A 139 6.31 2.71 0.74
CA ASP A 139 6.70 2.57 -0.67
C ASP A 139 7.34 1.19 -0.85
N MET A 140 6.58 0.27 -1.43
CA MET A 140 7.02 -1.09 -1.75
C MET A 140 7.27 -1.25 -3.26
N TRP A 141 7.75 -0.22 -3.94
CA TRP A 141 8.06 -0.20 -5.38
C TRP A 141 6.85 -0.32 -6.32
N THR A 142 6.18 -1.47 -6.35
CA THR A 142 5.03 -1.74 -7.21
C THR A 142 3.71 -1.30 -6.60
N ILE A 143 3.66 -1.14 -5.28
CA ILE A 143 2.50 -0.76 -4.50
C ILE A 143 2.89 0.26 -3.44
N GLY A 144 2.09 1.30 -3.28
CA GLY A 144 2.14 2.24 -2.16
C GLY A 144 1.05 1.91 -1.18
N ILE A 145 1.38 1.81 0.10
CA ILE A 145 0.41 1.52 1.16
C ILE A 145 0.34 2.72 2.08
N LEU A 146 -0.85 3.21 2.36
CA LEU A 146 -1.13 4.22 3.37
C LEU A 146 -2.04 3.60 4.42
N ILE A 147 -1.67 3.72 5.69
CA ILE A 147 -2.51 3.29 6.82
C ILE A 147 -2.92 4.56 7.56
N CYS A 148 -4.22 4.81 7.57
CA CYS A 148 -4.82 6.01 8.13
C CYS A 148 -5.44 5.74 9.51
N ASN A 149 -5.44 6.75 10.38
CA ASN A 149 -6.06 6.73 11.70
C ASN A 149 -5.67 5.49 12.54
N TYR A 150 -4.42 5.03 12.42
CA TYR A 150 -3.90 3.96 13.27
C TYR A 150 -3.30 4.58 14.54
N PRO A 151 -3.54 4.01 15.74
CA PRO A 151 -3.07 4.58 17.01
C PRO A 151 -1.57 4.34 17.22
N SER A 152 -0.74 5.04 16.44
CA SER A 152 0.73 5.00 16.51
C SER A 152 1.31 6.35 16.06
N LEU A 153 2.59 6.56 16.34
CA LEU A 153 3.34 7.65 15.75
C LEU A 153 3.46 7.47 14.24
N LYS A 154 3.52 8.61 13.54
CA LYS A 154 3.67 8.65 12.10
C LYS A 154 5.03 8.09 11.67
N GLN A 155 5.04 7.17 10.72
CA GLN A 155 6.27 6.58 10.17
C GLN A 155 6.16 6.36 8.66
N ASP A 156 7.20 6.75 7.94
CA ASP A 156 7.29 6.60 6.50
C ASP A 156 8.45 5.67 6.13
N PHE A 157 8.17 4.67 5.30
CA PHE A 157 9.14 3.67 4.91
C PHE A 157 9.20 3.53 3.40
N ILE A 158 10.42 3.53 2.86
CA ILE A 158 10.71 2.95 1.56
C ILE A 158 11.28 1.57 1.87
N LEU A 159 10.54 0.53 1.53
CA LEU A 159 10.87 -0.83 1.95
C LEU A 159 11.58 -1.55 0.83
N ARG A 160 12.81 -2.04 1.08
CA ARG A 160 13.56 -2.85 0.11
C ARG A 160 12.79 -4.13 -0.17
N ASN A 161 12.87 -4.63 -1.41
CA ASN A 161 12.29 -5.92 -1.82
C ASN A 161 12.50 -6.96 -0.70
N PHE A 162 11.40 -7.42 -0.11
CA PHE A 162 11.40 -8.49 0.89
C PHE A 162 11.03 -9.80 0.22
N PHE A 163 11.91 -10.33 -0.62
CA PHE A 163 11.82 -11.69 -1.14
C PHE A 163 13.22 -12.28 -1.23
#